data_AF-W7VZ53-F1
#
_entry.id   AF-W7VZ53-F1
#
_cell.length_a   1.000
_cell.length_b   1.000
_cell.length_c   1.000
_cell.angle_alpha   90.00
_cell.angle_beta   90.00
_cell.angle_gamma   90.00
#
_symmetry.space_group_name_H-M   'P 1'
#
loop_
_entity.id
_entity.type
_entity.pdbx_description
1 polymer ?
#
loop_
_entity_poly.entity_id
_entity_poly.type
_entity_poly.pdbx_seq_one_letter_code
_entity_poly.pdbx_strand_id
1 'polypeptide(L)'
;MRTSQGKTRRWSTSTASEPTRLRGRKLQVRRLKLWTANPYCAMCGRLTDYPDGFELDHKIALTNGGEDTEANCQILCIEDHDTKTRTDLGHREVRQVGPDGWPMGAGESSSN
;
A
#
# COMPACT_ATOMS: atom_id res chain seq x y z
N MET A 1 28.77 53.38 23.50
CA MET A 1 28.11 52.08 23.75
C MET A 1 28.29 51.23 22.50
N ARG A 2 29.19 50.23 22.49
CA ARG A 2 29.47 49.37 21.32
C ARG A 2 28.80 48.01 21.57
N THR A 3 27.85 47.63 20.72
CA THR A 3 27.13 46.35 20.83
C THR A 3 27.91 45.24 20.13
N SER A 4 28.12 44.15 20.85
CA SER A 4 28.80 42.93 20.39
C SER A 4 27.85 42.06 19.56
N GLN A 5 28.23 41.77 18.31
CA GLN A 5 27.50 40.81 17.47
C GLN A 5 27.95 39.38 17.80
N GLY A 6 27.08 38.61 18.44
CA GLY A 6 27.28 37.17 18.67
C GLY A 6 26.94 36.37 17.42
N LYS A 7 27.93 35.66 16.87
CA LYS A 7 27.79 34.82 15.67
C LYS A 7 27.20 33.46 16.04
N THR A 8 25.93 33.20 15.71
CA THR A 8 25.30 31.90 15.99
C THR A 8 25.77 30.85 14.99
N ARG A 9 26.19 29.68 15.52
CA ARG A 9 26.68 28.53 14.75
C ARG A 9 25.47 27.76 14.22
N ARG A 10 25.31 27.67 12.90
CA ARG A 10 24.23 26.90 12.26
C ARG A 10 24.63 25.43 12.20
N TRP A 11 23.84 24.55 12.83
CA TRP A 11 23.98 23.11 12.62
C TRP A 11 23.52 22.76 11.20
N SER A 12 24.40 22.15 10.42
CA SER A 12 24.10 21.58 9.11
C SER A 12 23.74 20.11 9.27
N THR A 13 22.48 19.75 9.00
CA THR A 13 22.01 18.37 8.98
C THR A 13 22.34 17.75 7.62
N SER A 14 23.36 16.91 7.57
CA SER A 14 23.62 16.05 6.42
C SER A 14 22.71 14.83 6.51
N THR A 15 21.55 14.85 5.87
CA THR A 15 20.65 13.69 5.83
C THR A 15 20.97 12.82 4.63
N ALA A 16 21.32 11.55 4.88
CA ALA A 16 21.36 10.50 3.88
C ALA A 16 20.05 10.50 3.07
N SER A 17 20.16 10.33 1.75
CA SER A 17 19.05 10.43 0.81
C SER A 17 18.03 9.31 1.03
N GLU A 18 17.00 9.56 1.83
CA GLU A 18 15.80 8.72 1.81
C GLU A 18 15.15 8.79 0.42
N PRO A 19 14.63 7.67 -0.12
CA PRO A 19 13.92 7.68 -1.38
C PRO A 19 12.72 8.64 -1.26
N THR A 20 12.72 9.68 -2.09
CA THR A 20 11.64 10.67 -2.10
C THR A 20 10.35 9.98 -2.53
N ARG A 21 9.40 9.84 -1.59
CA ARG A 21 8.10 9.21 -1.86
C ARG A 21 7.38 9.94 -3.00
N LEU A 22 6.91 9.20 -4.00
CA LEU A 22 6.11 9.76 -5.10
C LEU A 22 4.76 10.25 -4.56
N ARG A 23 4.44 11.53 -4.76
CA ARG A 23 3.19 12.16 -4.29
C ARG A 23 2.63 13.15 -5.32
N GLY A 24 1.37 13.53 -5.14
CA GLY A 24 0.71 14.60 -5.89
C GLY A 24 0.67 14.37 -7.40
N ARG A 25 0.95 15.42 -8.19
CA ARG A 25 0.85 15.39 -9.66
C ARG A 25 1.67 14.28 -10.31
N LYS A 26 2.87 13.98 -9.77
CA LYS A 26 3.71 12.89 -10.30
C LYS A 26 3.04 11.53 -10.14
N LEU A 27 2.38 11.29 -9.00
CA LEU A 27 1.63 10.06 -8.75
C LEU A 27 0.42 9.95 -9.67
N GLN A 28 -0.32 11.05 -9.87
CA GLN A 28 -1.47 11.09 -10.78
C GLN A 28 -1.07 10.79 -12.23
N VAL A 29 0.05 11.36 -12.70
CA VAL A 29 0.59 11.06 -14.04
C VAL A 29 1.00 9.59 -14.16
N ARG A 30 1.66 9.02 -13.14
CA ARG A 30 2.00 7.60 -13.11
C ARG A 30 0.74 6.72 -13.16
N ARG A 31 -0.27 7.01 -12.33
CA ARG A 31 -1.57 6.30 -12.33
C ARG A 31 -2.21 6.33 -13.70
N LEU A 32 -2.28 7.51 -14.33
CA LEU A 32 -2.85 7.65 -15.66
C LEU A 32 -2.06 6.86 -16.70
N LYS A 33 -0.72 6.97 -16.71
CA LYS A 33 0.14 6.28 -17.68
C LYS A 33 -0.04 4.76 -17.63
N LEU A 34 -0.02 4.17 -16.44
CA LEU A 34 -0.23 2.72 -16.29
C LEU A 34 -1.65 2.32 -16.71
N TRP A 35 -2.66 3.09 -16.32
CA TRP A 35 -4.05 2.80 -16.68
C TRP A 35 -4.27 2.89 -18.19
N THR A 36 -3.71 3.90 -18.86
CA THR A 36 -3.80 4.03 -20.32
C THR A 36 -3.07 2.90 -21.06
N ALA A 37 -2.06 2.28 -20.45
CA ALA A 37 -1.33 1.18 -21.06
C ALA A 37 -2.08 -0.15 -20.93
N ASN A 38 -2.68 -0.41 -19.76
CA ASN A 38 -3.49 -1.61 -19.52
C ASN A 38 -4.55 -1.33 -18.43
N PRO A 39 -5.79 -0.97 -18.80
CA PRO A 39 -6.82 -0.57 -17.84
C PRO A 39 -7.53 -1.77 -17.18
N TYR A 40 -7.09 -3.00 -17.45
CA TYR A 40 -7.69 -4.22 -16.92
C TYR A 40 -7.01 -4.69 -15.63
N CYS A 41 -7.79 -5.22 -14.70
CA CYS A 41 -7.28 -5.84 -13.48
C CYS A 41 -6.40 -7.05 -13.83
N ALA A 42 -5.20 -7.13 -13.25
CA ALA A 42 -4.28 -8.23 -13.49
C ALA A 42 -4.75 -9.59 -12.90
N MET A 43 -5.68 -9.59 -11.94
CA MET A 43 -6.23 -10.82 -11.35
C MET A 43 -7.53 -11.27 -12.02
N CYS A 44 -8.58 -10.43 -12.03
CA CYS A 44 -9.88 -10.80 -12.60
C CYS A 44 -10.05 -10.46 -14.09
N GLY A 45 -9.17 -9.66 -14.70
CA GLY A 45 -9.26 -9.27 -16.11
C GLY A 45 -10.37 -8.26 -16.44
N ARG A 46 -11.09 -7.73 -15.44
CA ARG A 46 -12.15 -6.73 -15.65
C ARG A 46 -11.56 -5.35 -15.92
N LEU A 47 -12.25 -4.54 -16.73
CA LEU A 47 -11.91 -3.14 -16.95
C LEU A 47 -12.12 -2.37 -15.63
N THR A 48 -11.15 -1.52 -15.27
CA THR A 48 -11.20 -0.72 -14.06
C THR A 48 -11.57 0.74 -14.34
N ASP A 49 -12.38 1.34 -13.48
CA ASP A 49 -12.80 2.73 -13.61
C ASP A 49 -11.70 3.69 -13.15
N TYR A 50 -11.43 4.74 -13.93
CA TYR A 50 -10.49 5.80 -13.57
C TYR A 50 -11.25 6.98 -12.93
N PRO A 51 -10.74 7.63 -11.85
CA PRO A 51 -9.47 7.39 -11.16
C PRO A 51 -9.53 6.44 -9.94
N ASP A 52 -10.74 6.11 -9.48
CA ASP A 52 -10.97 5.52 -8.14
C ASP A 52 -11.36 4.04 -8.16
N GLY A 53 -11.54 3.43 -9.33
CA GLY A 53 -11.93 2.02 -9.47
C GLY A 53 -10.78 1.02 -9.43
N PHE A 54 -9.56 1.49 -9.15
CA PHE A 54 -8.38 0.64 -9.05
C PHE A 54 -7.33 1.15 -8.09
N GLU A 55 -6.49 0.22 -7.64
CA GLU A 55 -5.25 0.50 -6.96
C GLU A 55 -4.04 0.00 -7.74
N LEU A 56 -2.94 0.71 -7.51
CA LEU A 56 -1.68 0.52 -8.21
C LEU A 56 -0.74 -0.22 -7.26
N ASP A 57 -0.62 -1.51 -7.47
CA ASP A 57 0.00 -2.46 -6.54
C ASP A 57 1.28 -3.07 -7.13
N HIS A 58 2.20 -3.50 -6.27
CA HIS A 58 3.45 -4.14 -6.70
C HIS A 58 3.24 -5.66 -6.82
N LYS A 59 3.58 -6.23 -7.99
CA LYS A 59 3.57 -7.68 -8.26
C LYS A 59 4.43 -8.42 -7.23
N ILE A 60 5.64 -7.91 -7.01
CA ILE A 60 6.51 -8.31 -5.90
C ILE A 60 6.49 -7.18 -4.88
N ALA A 61 5.98 -7.47 -3.69
CA ALA A 61 5.95 -6.50 -2.59
C ALA A 61 7.35 -5.96 -2.28
N LEU A 62 7.44 -4.67 -1.92
CA LEU A 62 8.71 -4.03 -1.53
C LEU A 62 9.39 -4.75 -0.35
N THR A 63 8.59 -5.29 0.58
CA THR A 63 9.06 -6.09 1.74
C THR A 63 9.73 -7.39 1.32
N ASN A 64 9.37 -7.93 0.16
CA ASN A 64 9.92 -9.17 -0.39
C ASN A 64 11.06 -8.89 -1.39
N GLY A 65 11.59 -7.67 -1.43
CA GLY A 65 12.67 -7.27 -2.33
C GLY A 65 12.24 -6.77 -3.71
N GLY A 66 10.96 -6.43 -3.89
CA GLY A 66 10.46 -5.82 -5.11
C GLY A 66 10.98 -4.38 -5.32
N GLU A 67 11.14 -3.97 -6.58
CA GLU A 67 11.49 -2.59 -6.94
C GLU A 67 10.24 -1.73 -7.17
N ASP A 68 10.30 -0.43 -6.86
CA ASP A 68 9.24 0.53 -7.21
C ASP A 68 9.33 1.00 -8.66
N THR A 69 9.29 0.06 -9.61
CA THR A 69 9.33 0.33 -11.05
C THR A 69 7.95 0.17 -11.68
N GLU A 70 7.71 0.85 -12.81
CA GLU A 70 6.45 0.72 -13.57
C GLU A 70 6.20 -0.73 -14.03
N ALA A 71 7.27 -1.52 -14.26
CA ALA A 71 7.17 -2.92 -14.68
C ALA A 71 6.71 -3.87 -13.55
N ASN A 72 7.10 -3.56 -12.31
CA ASN A 72 6.65 -4.28 -11.11
C ASN A 72 5.27 -3.81 -10.65
N CYS A 73 4.73 -2.72 -11.20
CA CYS A 73 3.39 -2.27 -10.87
C CYS A 73 2.32 -2.98 -11.73
N GLN A 74 1.18 -3.23 -11.11
CA GLN A 74 -0.02 -3.78 -11.73
C GLN A 74 -1.25 -3.03 -11.25
N ILE A 75 -2.28 -3.02 -12.09
CA ILE A 75 -3.58 -2.45 -11.77
C ILE A 75 -4.46 -3.57 -11.22
N LEU A 76 -5.02 -3.35 -10.03
CA LEU A 76 -5.97 -4.25 -9.39
C LEU A 76 -7.25 -3.49 -9.06
N CYS A 77 -8.40 -4.13 -9.25
CA CYS A 77 -9.64 -3.57 -8.71
C CYS A 77 -9.61 -3.66 -7.18
N ILE A 78 -10.41 -2.83 -6.51
CA ILE A 78 -10.40 -2.68 -5.05
C ILE A 78 -10.57 -4.03 -4.32
N GLU A 79 -11.51 -4.86 -4.78
CA GLU A 79 -11.79 -6.19 -4.20
C GLU A 79 -10.57 -7.14 -4.22
N ASP A 80 -9.90 -7.15 -5.36
CA ASP A 80 -8.74 -7.99 -5.65
C ASP A 80 -7.51 -7.47 -4.90
N HIS A 81 -7.35 -6.15 -4.84
CA HIS A 81 -6.31 -5.48 -4.08
C HIS A 81 -6.40 -5.80 -2.57
N ASP A 82 -7.61 -5.72 -2.00
CA ASP A 82 -7.82 -6.06 -0.58
C ASP A 82 -7.49 -7.52 -0.28
N THR A 83 -7.81 -8.40 -1.23
CA THR A 83 -7.50 -9.83 -1.12
C THR A 83 -6.00 -10.09 -1.16
N LYS A 84 -5.28 -9.45 -2.10
CA LYS A 84 -3.82 -9.54 -2.15
C LYS A 84 -3.18 -8.96 -0.89
N THR A 85 -3.62 -7.79 -0.44
CA THR A 85 -3.09 -7.13 0.77
C THR A 85 -3.24 -8.03 2.01
N ARG A 86 -4.39 -8.69 2.15
CA ARG A 86 -4.63 -9.64 3.26
C ARG A 86 -3.68 -10.83 3.22
N THR A 87 -3.44 -11.37 2.02
CA THR A 87 -2.50 -12.47 1.78
C THR A 87 -1.06 -12.05 2.05
N ASP A 88 -0.64 -10.91 1.49
CA ASP A 88 0.74 -10.40 1.57
C ASP A 88 1.14 -10.03 3.01
N LEU A 89 0.21 -9.45 3.78
CA LEU A 89 0.43 -9.11 5.19
C LEU A 89 0.25 -10.32 6.13
N GLY A 90 -0.07 -11.51 5.61
CA GLY A 90 -0.24 -12.73 6.40
C GLY A 90 -1.38 -12.65 7.41
N HIS A 91 -2.38 -11.79 7.17
CA HIS A 91 -3.54 -11.67 8.05
C HIS A 91 -4.34 -12.98 8.00
N ARG A 92 -4.30 -13.75 9.10
CA ARG A 92 -5.17 -14.91 9.29
C ARG A 92 -6.62 -14.42 9.37
N GLU A 93 -7.53 -15.10 8.67
CA GLU A 93 -8.96 -14.88 8.84
C GLU A 93 -9.31 -14.91 10.33
N VAL A 94 -9.78 -13.78 10.84
CA VAL A 94 -10.16 -13.67 12.25
C VAL A 94 -11.44 -14.49 12.39
N ARG A 95 -11.41 -15.55 13.22
CA ARG A 95 -12.64 -16.27 13.59
C ARG A 95 -13.66 -15.24 14.08
N GLN A 96 -14.89 -15.30 13.58
CA GLN A 96 -15.96 -14.46 14.11
C GLN A 96 -16.04 -14.69 15.62
N VAL A 97 -15.91 -13.61 16.38
CA VAL A 97 -16.07 -13.63 17.83
C VAL A 97 -17.47 -13.13 18.13
N GLY A 98 -18.26 -13.92 18.87
CA GLY A 98 -19.59 -13.55 19.29
C GLY A 98 -19.58 -12.35 20.24
N PRO A 99 -20.75 -11.76 20.54
CA PRO A 99 -20.87 -10.65 21.51
C PRO A 99 -20.43 -11.05 22.93
N ASP A 100 -20.24 -12.34 23.19
CA ASP A 100 -19.72 -12.97 24.40
C ASP A 100 -18.18 -13.10 24.44
N GLY A 101 -17.48 -12.74 23.36
CA GLY A 101 -16.02 -12.86 23.29
C GLY A 101 -15.49 -14.24 22.89
N TRP A 102 -16.38 -15.18 22.50
CA TRP A 102 -15.98 -16.53 22.09
C TRP A 102 -16.04 -16.73 20.56
N PRO A 103 -15.14 -17.54 19.98
CA PRO A 103 -15.16 -17.84 18.55
C PRO A 103 -16.43 -18.64 18.18
N MET A 104 -17.23 -18.06 17.29
CA MET A 104 -18.38 -18.69 16.65
C MET A 104 -17.89 -19.92 15.86
N GLY A 105 -18.44 -21.10 16.15
CA GLY A 105 -18.09 -22.36 15.48
C GLY A 105 -17.20 -23.33 16.29
N ALA A 106 -16.90 -23.05 17.57
CA ALA A 106 -16.15 -23.97 18.43
C ALA A 106 -17.02 -24.93 19.27
N GLY A 107 -18.35 -24.93 19.08
CA GLY A 107 -19.32 -25.52 20.02
C GLY A 107 -20.14 -26.72 19.53
N GLU A 108 -19.78 -27.39 18.44
CA GLU A 108 -20.51 -28.57 17.97
C GLU A 108 -19.63 -29.84 18.04
N SER A 109 -19.16 -30.18 19.24
CA SER A 109 -18.69 -31.53 19.51
C SER A 109 -19.89 -32.42 19.81
N SER A 110 -20.28 -33.20 18.81
CA SER A 110 -21.12 -34.40 18.85
C SER A 110 -21.32 -34.98 20.26
N SER A 111 -22.54 -34.94 20.77
CA SER A 111 -22.98 -35.85 21.83
C SER A 111 -23.27 -37.20 21.19
N ASN A 112 -22.60 -38.25 21.66
CA ASN A 112 -23.05 -39.63 21.54
C ASN A 112 -22.90 -40.31 22.89
#